data_AF-A0AAW0G4R5-F1
#
_entry.id   AF-A0AAW0G4R5-F1
#
_cell.length_a   1.000
_cell.length_b   1.000
_cell.length_c   1.000
_cell.angle_alpha   90.00
_cell.angle_beta   90.00
_cell.angle_gamma   90.00
#
_symmetry.space_group_name_H-M   'P 1'
#
loop_
_entity.id
_entity.type
_entity.pdbx_description
1 polymer ?
#
loop_
_entity_poly.entity_id
_entity_poly.type
_entity_poly.pdbx_seq_one_letter_code
_entity_poly.pdbx_strand_id
1 'polypeptide(L)' 'MSLKNILVLVSLAVTTIAVPSARVACGAGRTASNAVCCKWFDVLDDIQTSLFDGGECGEEAHESLRVRQILVIKWPY' A
#
# COMPACT_ATOMS: atom_id res chain seq x y z
N MET A 1 24.54 -2.67 -37.42
CA MET A 1 23.85 -2.07 -36.26
C MET A 1 22.53 -2.79 -36.03
N SER A 2 22.30 -3.64 -35.05
CA SER A 2 23.10 -4.70 -34.42
C SER A 2 22.03 -5.47 -33.65
N LEU A 3 21.72 -6.70 -34.06
CA LEU A 3 20.74 -7.58 -33.40
C LEU A 3 21.04 -7.77 -31.90
N LYS A 4 22.30 -7.51 -31.49
CA LYS A 4 22.75 -7.39 -30.10
C LYS A 4 21.97 -6.37 -29.28
N ASN A 5 21.58 -5.24 -29.87
CA ASN A 5 20.85 -4.19 -29.15
C ASN A 5 19.41 -4.65 -28.84
N ILE A 6 18.80 -5.40 -29.76
CA ILE A 6 17.46 -5.97 -29.56
C ILE A 6 17.49 -7.02 -28.44
N LEU A 7 18.54 -7.85 -28.37
CA LEU A 7 18.70 -8.83 -27.28
C LEU A 7 18.81 -8.18 -25.89
N VAL A 8 19.51 -7.04 -25.77
CA VAL A 8 19.65 -6.29 -24.51
C VAL A 8 18.30 -5.69 -24.06
N LEU A 9 17.48 -5.24 -25.01
CA LEU A 9 16.14 -4.74 -24.72
C LEU A 9 15.19 -5.85 -24.26
N VAL A 10 15.28 -7.04 -24.85
CA VAL A 10 14.45 -8.20 -24.49
C VAL A 10 14.85 -8.77 -23.12
N SER A 11 16.14 -8.82 -22.78
CA SER A 11 16.57 -9.31 -21.45
C SER A 11 16.12 -8.41 -20.30
N LEU A 12 16.02 -7.09 -20.54
CA LEU A 12 15.52 -6.15 -19.54
C LEU A 12 13.99 -6.23 -19.34
N ALA A 13 13.25 -6.68 -20.37
CA ALA A 13 11.78 -6.78 -20.31
C ALA A 13 11.28 -7.98 -19.47
N VAL A 14 12.10 -9.01 -19.26
CA VAL A 14 11.69 -10.27 -18.59
C VAL A 14 11.64 -10.16 -17.06
N THR A 15 12.15 -9.09 -16.44
CA THR A 15 12.26 -8.97 -14.98
C THR A 15 10.96 -8.57 -14.25
N THR A 16 9.83 -8.41 -14.95
CA THR A 16 8.59 -7.89 -14.35
C THR A 16 7.50 -8.92 -14.08
N ILE A 17 7.83 -10.22 -14.04
CA ILE A 17 6.87 -11.25 -13.62
C ILE A 17 6.61 -11.09 -12.11
N ALA A 18 5.62 -10.27 -11.77
CA ALA A 18 5.07 -10.17 -10.42
C ALA A 18 4.40 -11.51 -10.09
N VAL A 19 5.12 -12.39 -9.39
CA VAL A 19 4.54 -13.62 -8.86
C VAL A 19 3.35 -13.22 -7.98
N PRO A 20 2.14 -13.73 -8.23
CA PRO A 20 1.00 -13.44 -7.37
C PRO A 20 1.33 -13.95 -5.97
N SER A 21 1.57 -13.02 -5.04
CA SER A 21 1.76 -13.37 -3.63
C SER A 21 0.49 -14.03 -3.11
N ALA A 22 0.64 -15.10 -2.33
CA ALA A 22 -0.47 -15.77 -1.68
C ALA A 22 -1.30 -14.72 -0.91
N ARG A 23 -2.58 -14.61 -1.23
CA ARG A 23 -3.50 -13.66 -0.61
C ARG A 23 -4.43 -14.41 0.33
N VAL A 24 -4.60 -13.85 1.52
CA VAL A 24 -5.51 -14.37 2.55
C VAL A 24 -6.86 -13.66 2.38
N ALA A 25 -7.95 -14.43 2.38
CA ALA A 25 -9.29 -13.87 2.42
C ALA A 25 -9.61 -13.43 3.85
N CYS A 26 -9.92 -12.15 4.05
CA CYS A 26 -10.15 -11.55 5.37
C CYS A 26 -11.65 -11.39 5.72
N GLY A 27 -12.55 -11.92 4.89
CA GLY A 27 -14.00 -11.69 5.03
C GLY A 27 -14.46 -10.42 4.30
N ALA A 28 -15.79 -10.24 4.14
CA ALA A 28 -16.41 -9.11 3.44
C ALA A 28 -15.90 -8.85 2.00
N GLY A 29 -15.39 -9.87 1.31
CA GLY A 29 -14.82 -9.74 -0.03
C GLY A 29 -13.42 -9.11 -0.08
N ARG A 30 -12.79 -8.88 1.08
CA ARG A 30 -11.47 -8.26 1.18
C ARG A 30 -10.36 -9.32 1.21
N THR A 31 -9.23 -8.99 0.59
CA THR A 31 -8.04 -9.86 0.56
C THR A 31 -6.82 -9.08 1.04
N ALA A 32 -5.96 -9.74 1.83
CA ALA A 32 -4.72 -9.16 2.31
C ALA A 32 -3.52 -10.07 2.03
N SER A 33 -2.32 -9.49 2.02
CA SER A 33 -1.08 -10.26 1.81
C SER A 33 -0.67 -11.10 3.02
N ASN A 34 -1.21 -10.81 4.21
CA ASN A 34 -0.95 -11.56 5.44
C ASN A 34 -2.22 -11.60 6.30
N ALA A 35 -2.45 -12.72 7.00
CA ALA A 35 -3.57 -12.87 7.94
C ALA A 35 -3.57 -11.81 9.06
N VAL A 36 -2.40 -11.33 9.49
CA VAL A 36 -2.27 -10.26 10.50
C VAL A 36 -2.89 -8.95 10.00
N CYS A 37 -2.86 -8.69 8.70
CA CYS A 37 -3.45 -7.49 8.11
C CYS A 37 -4.98 -7.50 8.18
N CYS A 38 -5.62 -8.65 8.35
CA CYS A 38 -7.09 -8.72 8.39
C CYS A 38 -7.68 -7.91 9.54
N LYS A 39 -7.03 -7.89 10.72
CA LYS A 39 -7.47 -7.11 11.89
C LYS A 39 -7.47 -5.60 11.63
N TRP A 40 -6.63 -5.14 10.70
CA TRP A 40 -6.54 -3.71 10.38
C TRP A 40 -7.71 -3.23 9.52
N PHE A 41 -8.51 -4.12 8.93
CA PHE A 41 -9.74 -3.71 8.25
C PHE A 41 -10.79 -3.18 9.23
N ASP A 42 -10.90 -3.78 10.42
CA ASP A 42 -11.82 -3.28 11.46
C ASP A 42 -11.43 -1.87 11.91
N VAL A 43 -10.12 -1.65 12.09
CA VAL A 43 -9.56 -0.33 12.44
C VAL A 43 -9.75 0.67 11.31
N LEU A 44 -9.63 0.24 10.05
CA LEU A 44 -9.88 1.09 8.89
C LEU A 44 -11.32 1.58 8.87
N ASP A 45 -12.30 0.68 9.00
CA ASP A 45 -13.72 1.05 8.96
C ASP A 45 -14.09 1.99 10.14
N ASP A 46 -13.51 1.77 11.33
CA ASP A 46 -13.71 2.64 12.50
C ASP A 46 -13.14 4.05 12.30
N ILE A 47 -11.89 4.16 11.83
CA ILE A 47 -11.22 5.46 11.62
C ILE A 47 -11.89 6.25 10.49
N GLN A 48 -12.31 5.59 9.41
CA GLN A 48 -12.99 6.27 8.31
C GLN A 48 -14.33 6.89 8.76
N THR A 49 -15.05 6.20 9.64
CA THR A 49 -16.36 6.69 10.13
C THR A 49 -16.21 7.72 11.23
N SER A 50 -15.26 7.54 12.15
CA SER A 50 -15.16 8.35 13.37
C SER A 50 -14.17 9.53 13.27
N LEU A 51 -13.21 9.47 12.35
CA LEU A 51 -12.09 10.42 12.28
C LEU A 51 -11.98 11.18 10.96
N PHE A 52 -12.48 10.60 9.86
CA PHE A 52 -12.36 11.18 8.52
C PHE A 52 -13.72 11.42 7.85
N ASP A 53 -14.77 11.66 8.64
CA ASP A 53 -16.14 11.99 8.19
C ASP A 53 -16.65 11.13 7.00
N GLY A 54 -16.39 9.82 7.05
CA GLY A 54 -16.78 8.88 5.98
C GLY A 54 -15.76 8.73 4.86
N GLY A 55 -14.49 9.10 5.09
CA GLY A 55 -13.40 8.98 4.13
C GLY A 55 -13.15 10.22 3.27
N GLU A 56 -13.51 11.40 3.78
CA GLU A 56 -13.19 12.67 3.13
C GLU A 56 -11.71 13.04 3.32
N CYS A 57 -11.11 13.63 2.29
CA CYS A 57 -9.81 14.28 2.40
C CYS A 57 -9.98 15.67 3.04
N GLY A 58 -10.41 15.69 4.29
CA GLY A 58 -10.63 16.88 5.11
C GLY A 58 -9.38 17.36 5.85
N GLU A 59 -9.59 18.29 6.79
CA GLU A 59 -8.53 18.88 7.61
C GLU A 59 -7.88 17.84 8.54
N GLU A 60 -8.68 16.89 8.99
CA GLU A 60 -8.37 15.78 9.88
C GLU A 60 -7.40 14.81 9.20
N ALA A 61 -7.62 14.54 7.91
CA ALA A 61 -6.69 13.78 7.08
C ALA A 61 -5.37 14.54 6.89
N HIS A 62 -5.41 15.85 6.66
CA HIS A 62 -4.21 16.68 6.54
C HIS A 62 -3.40 16.76 7.83
N GLU A 63 -4.06 16.91 8.98
CA GLU A 63 -3.40 16.95 10.28
C GLU A 63 -2.76 15.59 10.62
N SER A 64 -3.44 14.48 10.32
CA SER A 64 -2.86 13.13 10.50
C SER A 64 -1.57 12.94 9.68
N LEU A 65 -1.52 13.51 8.47
CA LEU A 65 -0.34 13.48 7.61
C LEU A 65 0.79 14.37 8.15
N ARG A 66 0.45 15.55 8.68
CA ARG A 66 1.39 16.46 9.34
C ARG A 66 2.03 15.80 10.56
N VAL A 67 1.22 15.17 11.41
CA VAL A 67 1.71 14.45 12.59
C VAL A 67 2.62 13.29 12.19
N ARG A 68 2.24 12.50 11.17
CA ARG A 68 3.11 11.45 10.61
C ARG A 68 4.46 12.00 10.18
N GLN A 69 4.46 13.10 9.44
CA GLN A 69 5.69 13.72 8.95
C GLN A 69 6.61 14.13 10.11
N ILE A 70 6.05 14.75 11.14
CA ILE A 70 6.82 15.16 12.32
C ILE A 70 7.37 13.95 13.06
N LEU A 71 6.58 12.88 13.24
CA LEU A 71 7.02 11.66 13.91
C LEU A 71 8.17 10.98 13.15
N VAL A 72 8.10 10.88 11.83
CA VAL A 72 9.16 10.26 11.01
C VAL A 72 10.46 11.07 11.05
N ILE A 73 10.40 12.40 11.09
CA ILE A 73 11.59 13.25 11.19
C ILE A 73 12.17 13.22 12.60
N LYS A 74 11.31 13.20 13.63
CA LYS A 74 11.72 13.29 15.04
C LYS A 74 12.22 11.96 15.59
N TRP A 75 11.78 10.84 15.03
CA TRP A 75 12.24 9.49 15.33
C TRP A 75 12.88 8.87 14.08
N PRO A 76 14.17 9.19 13.82
CA PRO A 76 14.94 8.29 12.98
C PRO A 76 15.02 6.97 13.74
N TYR A 77 14.68 5.87 13.07
CA TYR A 77 15.04 4.55 13.57
C TYR A 77 16.54 4.49 13.86
#